data_AF-A0A938KXD3-F1
#
_entry.id   AF-A0A938KXD3-F1
#
_cell.length_a   1.000
_cell.length_b   1.000
_cell.length_c   1.000
_cell.angle_alpha   90.00
_cell.angle_beta   90.00
_cell.angle_gamma   90.00
#
_symmetry.space_group_name_H-M   'P 1'
#
loop_
_entity.id
_entity.type
_entity.pdbx_description
1 polymer ?
#
loop_
_entity_poly.entity_id
_entity_poly.type
_entity_poly.pdbx_seq_one_letter_code
_entity_poly.pdbx_strand_id
1 'polypeptide(L)'
;MDRASLIFCVVALFASVAISAAGYAVFALPGEVAAAARTPTPAERLGEIDLGAGFGRVSVLDLMGYYMENPPVAAAPGAAPAKARRFGGC
;
A
#
# COMPACT_ATOMS: atom_id res chain seq x y z
N MET A 1 38.93 -11.76 -12.39
CA MET A 1 38.09 -11.12 -11.36
C MET A 1 39.03 -10.54 -10.32
N ASP A 2 39.18 -9.23 -10.31
CA ASP A 2 40.19 -8.57 -9.47
C ASP A 2 39.76 -8.54 -8.00
N ARG A 3 40.74 -8.66 -7.09
CA ARG A 3 40.54 -8.64 -5.64
C ARG A 3 39.78 -7.38 -5.19
N ALA A 4 40.07 -6.25 -5.84
CA ALA A 4 39.40 -4.98 -5.60
C ALA A 4 37.89 -5.04 -5.92
N SER A 5 37.51 -5.68 -7.02
CA SER A 5 36.10 -5.84 -7.41
C SER A 5 35.34 -6.73 -6.45
N LEU A 6 35.96 -7.81 -5.94
CA LEU A 6 35.34 -8.67 -4.93
C LEU A 6 35.14 -7.94 -3.60
N ILE A 7 36.13 -7.15 -3.16
CA ILE A 7 36.01 -6.33 -1.94
C ILE A 7 34.88 -5.32 -2.08
N PHE A 8 34.81 -4.62 -3.22
CA PHE A 8 33.74 -3.66 -3.49
C PHE A 8 32.36 -4.32 -3.43
N CYS A 9 32.17 -5.45 -4.11
CA CYS A 9 30.89 -6.17 -4.12
C CYS A 9 30.47 -6.63 -2.72
N VAL A 10 31.39 -7.18 -1.94
CA VAL A 10 31.10 -7.63 -0.57
C VAL A 10 30.72 -6.45 0.32
N VAL A 11 31.47 -5.34 0.26
CA VAL A 11 31.16 -4.14 1.03
C VAL A 11 29.81 -3.55 0.64
N ALA A 12 29.51 -3.44 -0.65
CA ALA A 12 28.23 -2.93 -1.14
C ALA A 12 27.05 -3.81 -0.68
N LEU A 13 27.23 -5.13 -0.67
CA LEU A 13 26.23 -6.08 -0.19
C LEU A 13 25.98 -5.91 1.32
N PHE A 14 27.04 -5.80 2.12
CA PHE A 14 26.87 -5.59 3.56
C PHE A 14 26.29 -4.22 3.87
N ALA A 15 26.66 -3.19 3.12
CA ALA A 15 26.09 -1.86 3.26
C ALA A 15 24.59 -1.85 2.96
N SER A 16 24.14 -2.51 1.89
CA SER A 16 22.71 -2.57 1.55
C SER A 16 21.90 -3.33 2.61
N VAL A 17 22.41 -4.46 3.10
CA VAL A 17 21.78 -5.21 4.20
C VAL A 17 21.72 -4.37 5.48
N ALA A 18 22.80 -3.67 5.83
CA ALA A 18 22.84 -2.83 7.02
C ALA A 18 21.83 -1.68 6.94
N ILE A 19 21.75 -1.00 5.79
CA ILE A 19 20.77 0.07 5.56
C ILE A 19 19.35 -0.48 5.65
N SER A 20 19.09 -1.66 5.08
CA SER A 20 17.77 -2.29 5.10
C SER A 20 17.36 -2.70 6.51
N ALA A 21 18.28 -3.29 7.29
CA ALA A 21 18.04 -3.68 8.67
C ALA A 21 17.81 -2.47 9.58
N ALA A 22 18.60 -1.41 9.42
CA ALA A 22 18.41 -0.15 10.15
C ALA A 22 17.08 0.52 9.79
N GLY A 23 16.74 0.54 8.49
CA GLY A 23 15.47 1.05 8.00
C GLY A 23 14.27 0.27 8.54
N TYR A 24 14.39 -1.06 8.67
CA TYR A 24 13.32 -1.88 9.22
C TYR A 24 12.95 -1.46 10.65
N ALA A 25 13.90 -1.09 11.51
CA ALA A 25 13.56 -0.63 12.86
C ALA A 25 12.72 0.67 12.87
N VAL A 26 12.89 1.53 11.86
CA VAL A 26 12.22 2.84 11.76
C VAL A 26 10.90 2.75 11.00
N PHE A 27 10.83 1.90 9.97
CA PHE A 27 9.68 1.77 9.08
C PHE A 27 8.84 0.51 9.32
N ALA A 28 9.26 -0.39 10.20
CA ALA A 28 8.46 -1.56 10.53
C ALA A 28 7.14 -1.14 11.18
N LEU A 29 6.08 -1.79 10.73
CA LEU A 29 4.77 -1.65 11.33
C LEU A 29 4.84 -2.22 12.77
N PRO A 30 4.32 -1.51 13.78
CA PRO A 30 4.32 -2.01 15.15
C PRO A 30 3.61 -3.35 15.26
N GLY A 31 4.14 -4.24 16.11
CA GLY A 31 3.59 -5.59 16.29
C GLY A 31 2.11 -5.57 16.69
N GLU A 32 1.71 -4.61 17.52
CA GLU A 32 0.31 -4.42 17.90
C GLU A 32 -0.60 -4.04 16.73
N VAL A 33 -0.12 -3.21 15.79
CA VAL A 33 -0.89 -2.82 14.60
C VAL A 33 -1.02 -4.01 13.66
N ALA A 34 0.07 -4.77 13.48
CA ALA A 34 0.05 -5.99 12.68
C ALA A 34 -0.86 -7.07 13.28
N ALA A 35 -0.93 -7.17 14.60
CA ALA A 35 -1.84 -8.08 15.30
C ALA A 35 -3.31 -7.63 15.18
N ALA A 36 -3.58 -6.34 15.36
CA ALA A 36 -4.91 -5.75 15.18
C ALA A 36 -5.44 -5.92 13.74
N ALA A 37 -4.56 -5.84 12.75
CA ALA A 37 -4.93 -6.08 11.34
C ALA A 37 -5.40 -7.52 11.05
N ARG A 38 -5.11 -8.49 11.93
CA ARG A 38 -5.62 -9.86 11.82
C ARG A 38 -7.06 -10.02 12.30
N THR A 39 -7.60 -9.01 12.98
CA THR A 39 -8.99 -9.01 13.45
C THR A 39 -9.86 -8.13 12.54
N PRO A 40 -10.94 -8.67 11.95
CA PRO A 40 -11.84 -7.87 11.13
C PRO A 40 -12.50 -6.79 11.99
N THR A 41 -12.38 -5.54 11.55
CA THR A 41 -13.01 -4.38 12.21
C THR A 41 -14.36 -4.13 11.56
N PRO A 42 -15.43 -3.91 12.35
CA PRO A 42 -16.76 -3.62 11.80
C PRO A 42 -16.78 -2.28 11.04
N ALA A 43 -17.59 -2.19 9.99
CA ALA A 43 -17.63 -1.07 9.04
C ALA A 43 -17.89 0.29 9.72
N GLU A 44 -18.70 0.28 10.78
CA GLU A 44 -19.08 1.46 11.55
C GLU A 44 -17.89 2.11 12.26
N ARG A 45 -16.80 1.35 12.51
CA ARG A 45 -15.59 1.85 13.18
C ARG A 45 -14.49 2.28 12.21
N LEU A 46 -14.65 2.06 10.92
CA LEU A 46 -13.65 2.40 9.91
C LEU A 46 -13.65 3.89 9.52
N GLY A 47 -14.72 4.63 9.88
CA GLY A 47 -14.79 6.08 9.72
C GLY A 47 -14.94 6.53 8.27
N GLU A 48 -14.27 7.63 7.91
CA GLU A 48 -14.30 8.21 6.57
C GLU A 48 -13.02 7.88 5.80
N ILE A 49 -13.18 7.53 4.52
CA ILE A 49 -12.09 7.32 3.57
C ILE A 49 -12.07 8.50 2.58
N ASP A 50 -10.90 9.08 2.35
CA ASP A 50 -10.70 10.05 1.27
C ASP A 50 -10.48 9.32 -0.06
N LEU A 51 -11.42 9.48 -0.98
CA LEU A 51 -11.38 8.85 -2.31
C LEU A 51 -10.50 9.64 -3.30
N GLY A 52 -10.05 10.83 -2.91
CA GLY A 52 -9.25 11.73 -3.73
C GLY A 52 -9.96 12.18 -5.00
N ALA A 53 -9.23 12.86 -5.89
CA ALA A 53 -9.68 13.23 -7.24
C ALA A 53 -11.03 13.99 -7.32
N GLY A 54 -11.34 14.80 -6.30
CA GLY A 54 -12.55 15.64 -6.25
C GLY A 54 -13.78 14.97 -5.61
N PHE A 55 -13.68 13.70 -5.19
CA PHE A 55 -14.78 12.97 -4.54
C PHE A 55 -14.85 13.19 -3.02
N GLY A 56 -13.79 13.77 -2.43
CA GLY A 56 -13.74 14.11 -1.01
C GLY A 56 -13.72 12.89 -0.10
N ARG A 57 -14.10 13.13 1.16
CA ARG A 57 -14.22 12.11 2.21
C ARG A 57 -15.61 11.51 2.21
N VAL A 58 -15.69 10.19 2.23
CA VAL A 58 -16.94 9.42 2.23
C VAL A 58 -16.88 8.37 3.33
N SER A 59 -17.99 8.12 4.03
CA SER A 59 -18.02 7.07 5.05
C SER A 59 -17.89 5.69 4.43
N VAL A 60 -17.24 4.76 5.14
CA VAL A 60 -17.11 3.37 4.64
C VAL A 60 -18.47 2.69 4.46
N LEU A 61 -19.44 3.04 5.31
CA LEU A 61 -20.82 2.56 5.22
C LEU A 61 -21.49 2.99 3.92
N ASP A 62 -21.39 4.27 3.56
CA ASP A 62 -21.97 4.78 2.31
C ASP A 62 -21.32 4.15 1.09
N LEU A 63 -19.99 3.95 1.15
CA LEU A 63 -19.25 3.28 0.09
C LEU A 63 -19.68 1.82 -0.07
N MET A 64 -19.89 1.09 1.03
CA MET A 64 -20.43 -0.26 1.00
C MET A 64 -21.85 -0.29 0.44
N GLY A 65 -22.72 0.63 0.87
CA GLY A 65 -24.07 0.82 0.32
C GLY A 65 -24.06 1.01 -1.19
N TYR A 66 -23.22 1.94 -1.65
CA TYR A 66 -23.04 2.21 -3.08
C TYR A 66 -22.65 0.96 -3.87
N TYR A 67 -21.71 0.15 -3.37
CA TYR A 67 -21.27 -1.06 -4.06
C TYR A 67 -22.27 -2.22 -3.98
N MET A 68 -23.16 -2.23 -2.98
CA MET A 68 -24.29 -3.17 -2.96
C MET A 68 -25.32 -2.82 -4.06
N GLU A 69 -25.56 -1.53 -4.29
CA GLU A 69 -26.48 -1.03 -5.32
C GLU A 69 -25.85 -1.02 -6.73
N ASN A 70 -24.53 -0.83 -6.80
CA ASN A 70 -23.75 -0.70 -8.03
C ASN A 70 -22.56 -1.68 -7.99
N PRO A 71 -22.79 -2.99 -8.19
CA PRO A 71 -21.71 -3.97 -8.15
C PRO A 71 -20.67 -3.65 -9.23
N PRO A 72 -19.37 -3.89 -8.95
CA PRO A 72 -18.31 -3.63 -9.92
C PRO A 72 -18.50 -4.54 -11.14
N VAL A 73 -18.97 -3.96 -12.23
CA VAL A 73 -19.08 -4.65 -13.52
C VAL A 73 -17.68 -4.81 -14.11
N ALA A 74 -17.40 -5.99 -14.67
CA ALA A 74 -16.18 -6.17 -15.47
C ALA A 74 -16.15 -5.10 -16.57
N ALA A 75 -15.00 -4.48 -16.80
CA ALA A 75 -14.86 -3.45 -17.81
C ALA A 75 -15.33 -4.00 -19.17
N ALA A 76 -16.32 -3.32 -19.77
CA ALA A 76 -16.83 -3.70 -21.08
C ALA A 76 -15.69 -3.67 -22.11
N PRO A 77 -15.69 -4.54 -23.13
CA PRO A 77 -14.72 -4.48 -24.22
C PRO A 77 -14.77 -3.08 -24.87
N GLY A 78 -13.66 -2.35 -24.83
CA GLY A 78 -13.57 -0.98 -25.36
C GLY A 78 -13.89 0.14 -24.36
N ALA A 79 -14.14 -0.17 -23.08
CA ALA A 79 -14.25 0.84 -22.04
C ALA A 79 -12.94 1.67 -21.94
N ALA A 80 -13.09 2.99 -21.77
CA ALA A 80 -11.97 3.88 -21.56
C ALA A 80 -11.10 3.34 -20.40
N PRO A 81 -9.78 3.26 -20.56
CA PRO A 81 -8.92 2.69 -19.53
C PRO A 81 -9.14 3.48 -18.24
N ALA A 82 -9.41 2.75 -17.15
CA ALA A 82 -9.41 3.35 -15.82
C ALA A 82 -8.12 4.17 -15.69
N LYS A 83 -8.23 5.47 -15.41
CA LYS A 83 -7.07 6.35 -15.27
C LYS A 83 -6.08 5.65 -14.36
N ALA A 84 -4.90 5.35 -14.88
CA ALA A 84 -3.84 4.69 -14.12
C ALA A 84 -3.48 5.60 -12.93
N ARG A 85 -4.10 5.36 -11.78
CA ARG A 85 -3.75 6.04 -10.54
C ARG A 85 -2.43 5.45 -10.10
N ARG A 86 -1.34 6.18 -10.34
CA ARG A 86 -0.07 5.89 -9.69
C ARG A 86 -0.24 6.29 -8.23
N PHE A 87 -0.49 5.32 -7.36
CA PHE A 87 -0.31 5.52 -5.93
C PHE A 87 1.08 6.11 -5.74
N GLY A 88 1.14 7.21 -4.99
CA GLY A 88 2.28 8.13 -4.92
C GLY A 88 3.63 7.46 -5.11
N GLY A 89 4.31 7.84 -6.18
CA GLY A 89 5.73 7.59 -6.32
C GLY A 89 6.45 8.39 -5.23
N CYS A 90 7.19 7.69 -4.40
CA CYS A 90 8.47 8.23 -3.97
C CYS A 90 9.40 8.28 -5.19
#